data_AF-A0A317DHI0-F1
#
_entry.id   AF-A0A317DHI0-F1
#
_cell.length_a   1.000
_cell.length_b   1.000
_cell.length_c   1.000
_cell.angle_alpha   90.00
_cell.angle_beta   90.00
_cell.angle_gamma   90.00
#
_symmetry.space_group_name_H-M   'P 1'
#
loop_
_entity.id
_entity.type
_entity.pdbx_description
1 polymer ?
#
loop_
_entity_poly.entity_id
_entity_poly.type
_entity_poly.pdbx_seq_one_letter_code
_entity_poly.pdbx_strand_id
1 'polypeptide(L)'
;MRADVDSQSRLDRLMTSPYHEAVVGANRSYLNVAVPDAAELEREHWALSCLPNTRTITRRLSAVSMKTMETFVLYEPIEPLGDGVAGGFVIVRRSILDRRWPTAQAFARRFPGLTVEASDYVDAGPDQVRVSGRHDELMAAFEDEGFAEAVRDLVRPLLMSRTIHSRGHSYPLANQVLERSARPAEWIYPVNEQSHAWDDDLGVLEFFQTLPYGDMDNWHLASCFHQIKAGDRIWVYATRPLSRLIGAGVAWSDPYEEIDGDARRWRLEIRWDRPLTRFLARNVIAGADVLTSSVQTVRVMRASECLSLRKALDDHQAPEPQNLPEGRRRRLAEVTARQGQADFRRRLIEAYGGCCAISGCDVEAVLQAAHIDPYNGPATNRVTNGLLLRADLHNLFDRGLIWIDGSYRVRVAEGLDHYSELDGRRLQLPPPQHRPDKEALLRHRRDVAGDLSARWRA
;
A
#
# COMPACT_ATOMS: atom_id res chain seq x y z
N MET A 1 -0.80 7.65 3.46
CA MET A 1 -1.36 6.74 2.45
C MET A 1 -1.55 5.39 3.15
N ARG A 2 -2.78 5.03 3.52
CA ARG A 2 -3.05 3.78 4.24
C ARG A 2 -2.85 2.62 3.25
N ALA A 3 -1.83 1.77 3.43
CA ALA A 3 -1.88 0.42 2.87
C ALA A 3 -3.04 -0.32 3.56
N ASP A 4 -4.20 -0.36 2.92
CA ASP A 4 -5.39 -0.94 3.53
C ASP A 4 -5.07 -2.35 4.07
N VAL A 5 -5.27 -2.55 5.36
CA VAL A 5 -4.80 -3.73 6.11
C VAL A 5 -5.64 -4.95 5.80
N ASP A 6 -6.90 -4.68 5.45
CA ASP A 6 -7.77 -5.64 4.82
C ASP A 6 -7.18 -6.04 3.46
N SER A 7 -6.66 -5.08 2.68
CA SER A 7 -5.85 -5.37 1.50
C SER A 7 -4.55 -6.15 1.80
N GLN A 8 -3.86 -5.92 2.93
CA GLN A 8 -2.69 -6.70 3.31
C GLN A 8 -3.07 -8.14 3.68
N SER A 9 -4.11 -8.32 4.50
CA SER A 9 -4.67 -9.64 4.85
C SER A 9 -5.20 -10.38 3.61
N ARG A 10 -5.87 -9.69 2.69
CA ARG A 10 -6.27 -10.23 1.39
C ARG A 10 -5.08 -10.60 0.53
N LEU A 11 -4.01 -9.81 0.52
CA LEU A 11 -2.78 -10.17 -0.16
C LEU A 11 -2.16 -11.42 0.46
N ASP A 12 -2.07 -11.53 1.79
CA ASP A 12 -1.52 -12.71 2.46
C ASP A 12 -2.32 -13.99 2.12
N ARG A 13 -3.65 -13.86 2.04
CA ARG A 13 -4.53 -14.94 1.56
C ARG A 13 -4.31 -15.26 0.08
N LEU A 14 -4.10 -14.26 -0.77
CA LEU A 14 -3.79 -14.48 -2.17
C LEU A 14 -2.42 -15.16 -2.34
N MET A 15 -1.39 -14.72 -1.60
CA MET A 15 -0.03 -15.27 -1.64
C MET A 15 0.03 -16.74 -1.21
N THR A 16 -0.87 -17.17 -0.33
CA THR A 16 -1.00 -18.57 0.08
C THR A 16 -1.91 -19.39 -0.84
N SER A 17 -2.58 -18.74 -1.81
CA SER A 17 -3.43 -19.41 -2.80
C SER A 17 -2.60 -19.88 -4.02
N PRO A 18 -3.06 -20.91 -4.75
CA PRO A 18 -2.40 -21.34 -5.98
C PRO A 18 -2.49 -20.31 -7.12
N TYR A 19 -3.30 -19.25 -6.96
CA TYR A 19 -3.56 -18.26 -8.00
C TYR A 19 -2.67 -17.02 -7.92
N HIS A 20 -1.77 -16.93 -6.93
CA HIS A 20 -0.94 -15.75 -6.70
C HIS A 20 -0.15 -15.31 -7.94
N GLU A 21 0.60 -16.23 -8.54
CA GLU A 21 1.44 -15.95 -9.71
C GLU A 21 0.60 -15.55 -10.92
N ALA A 22 -0.51 -16.24 -11.15
CA ALA A 22 -1.47 -15.93 -12.21
C ALA A 22 -2.04 -14.52 -12.07
N VAL A 23 -2.42 -14.13 -10.85
CA VAL A 23 -2.94 -12.79 -10.57
C VAL A 23 -1.89 -11.72 -10.80
N VAL A 24 -0.67 -11.90 -10.28
CA VAL A 24 0.41 -10.92 -10.46
C VAL A 24 0.79 -10.79 -11.95
N GLY A 25 0.99 -11.91 -12.64
CA GLY A 25 1.39 -11.94 -14.04
C GLY A 25 0.34 -11.33 -14.97
N ALA A 26 -0.93 -11.71 -14.82
CA ALA A 26 -1.99 -11.25 -15.71
C ALA A 26 -2.33 -9.77 -15.51
N ASN A 27 -2.37 -9.27 -14.26
CA ASN A 27 -2.56 -7.83 -14.02
C ASN A 27 -1.38 -7.00 -14.54
N ARG A 28 -0.14 -7.51 -14.45
CA ARG A 28 1.04 -6.83 -15.00
C ARG A 28 0.95 -6.73 -16.51
N SER A 29 0.65 -7.84 -17.18
CA SER A 29 0.47 -7.89 -18.63
C SER A 29 -0.61 -6.91 -19.09
N TYR A 30 -1.74 -6.88 -18.39
CA TYR A 30 -2.82 -5.95 -18.69
C TYR A 30 -2.41 -4.49 -18.50
N LEU A 31 -1.85 -4.11 -17.35
CA LEU A 31 -1.49 -2.71 -17.06
C LEU A 31 -0.40 -2.18 -18.00
N ASN A 32 0.58 -3.01 -18.37
CA ASN A 32 1.64 -2.65 -19.32
C ASN A 32 1.07 -2.27 -20.70
N VAL A 33 -0.04 -2.88 -21.10
CA VAL A 33 -0.74 -2.55 -22.35
C VAL A 33 -1.68 -1.37 -22.14
N ALA A 34 -2.51 -1.42 -21.09
CA ALA A 34 -3.68 -0.57 -20.93
C ALA A 34 -3.34 0.86 -20.47
N VAL A 35 -2.36 1.01 -19.57
CA VAL A 35 -2.12 2.28 -18.87
C VAL A 35 -0.70 2.78 -19.15
N PRO A 36 -0.55 3.91 -19.88
CA PRO A 36 0.77 4.53 -20.03
C PRO A 36 1.27 4.98 -18.65
N ASP A 37 2.52 4.66 -18.34
CA ASP A 37 3.15 4.98 -17.05
C ASP A 37 2.25 4.62 -15.86
N ALA A 38 1.79 3.37 -15.80
CA ALA A 38 0.84 2.87 -14.80
C ALA A 38 1.19 3.29 -13.36
N ALA A 39 2.47 3.39 -13.03
CA ALA A 39 2.94 3.83 -11.72
C ALA A 39 2.57 5.28 -11.37
N GLU A 40 2.54 6.20 -12.34
CA GLU A 40 2.22 7.62 -12.13
C GLU A 40 0.71 7.84 -11.94
N LEU A 41 -0.11 7.11 -12.69
CA LEU A 41 -1.56 7.26 -12.73
C LEU A 41 -2.30 6.43 -11.67
N GLU A 42 -1.56 5.68 -10.86
CA GLU A 42 -2.07 4.78 -9.84
C GLU A 42 -2.96 5.50 -8.82
N ARG A 43 -4.08 4.87 -8.47
CA ARG A 43 -5.07 5.29 -7.47
C ARG A 43 -5.82 6.58 -7.80
N GLU A 44 -5.26 7.45 -8.62
CA GLU A 44 -5.94 8.63 -9.15
C GLU A 44 -6.82 8.28 -10.34
N HIS A 45 -6.30 7.53 -11.33
CA HIS A 45 -7.03 7.23 -12.57
C HIS A 45 -7.39 5.74 -12.72
N TRP A 46 -6.66 4.85 -12.06
CA TRP A 46 -6.97 3.43 -12.00
C TRP A 46 -6.78 2.86 -10.59
N ALA A 47 -7.51 1.81 -10.25
CA ALA A 47 -7.40 1.11 -8.98
C ALA A 47 -7.30 -0.40 -9.21
N LEU A 48 -6.50 -1.12 -8.41
CA LEU A 48 -6.42 -2.58 -8.44
C LEU A 48 -6.87 -3.12 -7.10
N SER A 49 -7.94 -3.91 -7.10
CA SER A 49 -8.46 -4.55 -5.89
C SER A 49 -7.91 -5.97 -5.77
N CYS A 50 -7.52 -6.37 -4.56
CA CYS A 50 -7.09 -7.73 -4.23
C CYS A 50 -8.23 -8.46 -3.53
N LEU A 51 -8.60 -9.67 -4.00
CA LEU A 51 -9.73 -10.47 -3.47
C LEU A 51 -10.99 -9.64 -3.15
N PRO A 52 -11.52 -8.84 -4.12
CA PRO A 52 -12.67 -8.00 -3.83
C PRO A 52 -13.88 -8.85 -3.45
N ASN A 53 -14.59 -8.43 -2.40
CA ASN A 53 -15.83 -9.09 -1.99
C ASN A 53 -16.90 -8.91 -3.07
N THR A 54 -17.34 -10.01 -3.69
CA THR A 54 -18.41 -9.98 -4.67
C THR A 54 -19.53 -10.94 -4.29
N ARG A 55 -20.76 -10.52 -4.59
CA ARG A 55 -21.97 -11.37 -4.46
C ARG A 55 -22.17 -12.31 -5.65
N THR A 56 -21.10 -12.57 -6.41
CA THR A 56 -21.12 -13.40 -7.62
C THR A 56 -20.83 -14.86 -7.28
N ILE A 57 -21.35 -15.79 -8.10
CA ILE A 57 -21.10 -17.24 -7.96
C ILE A 57 -19.59 -17.54 -8.05
N THR A 58 -18.85 -16.82 -8.90
CA THR A 58 -17.39 -16.87 -8.99
C THR A 58 -16.74 -15.94 -7.96
N ARG A 59 -15.79 -16.47 -7.19
CA ARG A 59 -15.00 -15.66 -6.26
C ARG A 59 -13.95 -14.86 -7.04
N ARG A 60 -13.93 -13.54 -6.86
CA ARG A 60 -12.96 -12.70 -7.56
C ARG A 60 -11.59 -12.72 -6.90
N LEU A 61 -10.57 -12.83 -7.74
CA LEU A 61 -9.16 -12.83 -7.36
C LEU A 61 -8.58 -11.41 -7.39
N SER A 62 -8.89 -10.65 -8.44
CA SER A 62 -8.48 -9.24 -8.58
C SER A 62 -9.39 -8.48 -9.52
N ALA A 63 -9.41 -7.14 -9.42
CA ALA A 63 -10.11 -6.27 -10.36
C ALA A 63 -9.35 -4.95 -10.59
N VAL A 64 -9.02 -4.65 -11.85
CA VAL A 64 -8.53 -3.32 -12.28
C VAL A 64 -9.71 -2.48 -12.73
N SER A 65 -9.91 -1.36 -12.05
CA SER A 65 -11.03 -0.45 -12.29
C SER A 65 -10.52 0.93 -12.72
N MET A 66 -11.23 1.56 -13.65
CA MET A 66 -10.93 2.90 -14.16
C MET A 66 -12.24 3.68 -14.26
N LYS A 67 -12.21 4.97 -13.89
CA LYS A 67 -13.44 5.75 -13.70
C LYS A 67 -14.42 5.00 -12.77
N THR A 68 -15.58 4.52 -13.23
CA THR A 68 -16.52 3.72 -12.44
C THR A 68 -16.62 2.25 -12.86
N MET A 69 -15.94 1.84 -13.94
CA MET A 69 -16.03 0.48 -14.49
C MET A 69 -14.83 -0.40 -14.14
N GLU A 70 -15.08 -1.70 -14.08
CA GLU A 70 -14.04 -2.72 -13.98
C GLU A 70 -13.62 -3.09 -15.40
N THR A 71 -12.35 -2.85 -15.70
CA THR A 71 -11.79 -3.00 -17.04
C THR A 71 -11.12 -4.36 -17.23
N PHE A 72 -10.62 -4.94 -16.15
CA PHE A 72 -10.01 -6.28 -16.15
C PHE A 72 -10.25 -6.97 -14.81
N VAL A 73 -10.74 -8.21 -14.81
CA VAL A 73 -11.10 -8.96 -13.61
C VAL A 73 -10.63 -10.40 -13.73
N LEU A 74 -10.06 -10.93 -12.65
CA LEU A 74 -9.71 -12.35 -12.52
C LEU A 74 -10.58 -12.99 -11.44
N TYR A 75 -10.92 -14.25 -11.62
CA TYR A 75 -11.75 -15.02 -10.71
C TYR A 75 -11.30 -16.48 -10.61
N GLU A 76 -11.62 -17.11 -9.48
CA GLU A 76 -11.43 -18.53 -9.27
C GLU A 76 -12.28 -19.34 -10.28
N PRO A 77 -11.77 -20.46 -10.81
CA PRO A 77 -12.52 -21.32 -11.71
C PRO A 77 -13.83 -21.79 -11.06
N ILE A 78 -14.88 -21.94 -11.87
CA ILE A 78 -16.16 -22.48 -11.42
C ILE A 78 -16.03 -24.00 -11.33
N GLU A 79 -15.98 -24.56 -10.12
CA GLU A 79 -16.04 -26.02 -9.93
C GLU A 79 -17.45 -26.57 -10.21
N PRO A 80 -17.58 -27.80 -10.76
CA PRO A 80 -16.52 -28.75 -11.15
C PRO A 80 -16.04 -28.59 -12.61
N LEU A 81 -16.42 -27.49 -13.27
CA LEU A 81 -16.21 -27.25 -14.71
C LEU A 81 -14.79 -26.76 -15.05
N GLY A 82 -14.05 -26.24 -14.08
CA GLY A 82 -12.71 -25.71 -14.27
C GLY A 82 -11.60 -26.72 -14.00
N ASP A 83 -10.49 -26.59 -14.72
CA ASP A 83 -9.25 -27.38 -14.59
C ASP A 83 -8.31 -26.85 -13.49
N GLY A 84 -8.82 -26.02 -12.58
CA GLY A 84 -8.02 -25.35 -11.55
C GLY A 84 -7.27 -24.12 -12.05
N VAL A 85 -7.49 -23.66 -13.29
CA VAL A 85 -6.85 -22.46 -13.83
C VAL A 85 -7.74 -21.23 -13.61
N ALA A 86 -7.14 -20.13 -13.16
CA ALA A 86 -7.85 -18.86 -12.97
C ALA A 86 -8.45 -18.38 -14.30
N GLY A 87 -9.73 -18.01 -14.27
CA GLY A 87 -10.43 -17.36 -15.36
C GLY A 87 -10.45 -15.84 -15.18
N GLY A 88 -10.88 -15.14 -16.22
CA GLY A 88 -11.04 -13.70 -16.17
C GLY A 88 -11.82 -13.13 -17.32
N PHE A 89 -12.03 -11.81 -17.26
CA PHE A 89 -12.50 -11.05 -18.40
C PHE A 89 -11.80 -9.70 -18.50
N VAL A 90 -11.75 -9.17 -19.72
CA VAL A 90 -11.30 -7.82 -20.04
C VAL A 90 -12.39 -7.13 -20.86
N ILE A 91 -12.60 -5.83 -20.65
CA ILE A 91 -13.44 -5.01 -21.52
C ILE A 91 -12.55 -4.42 -22.60
N VAL A 92 -12.99 -4.43 -23.86
CA VAL A 92 -12.24 -3.88 -25.00
C VAL A 92 -13.16 -3.19 -26.01
N ARG A 93 -12.57 -2.35 -26.87
CA ARG A 93 -13.28 -1.63 -27.93
C ARG A 93 -13.79 -2.61 -29.00
N ARG A 94 -15.11 -2.68 -29.23
CA ARG A 94 -15.71 -3.63 -30.17
C ARG A 94 -15.32 -3.33 -31.61
N SER A 95 -15.42 -2.08 -32.04
CA SER A 95 -15.13 -1.68 -33.43
C SER A 95 -13.71 -2.04 -33.89
N ILE A 96 -12.72 -2.00 -32.99
CA ILE A 96 -11.34 -2.40 -33.28
C ILE A 96 -11.22 -3.92 -33.41
N LEU A 97 -11.86 -4.68 -32.51
CA LEU A 97 -11.90 -6.13 -32.62
C LEU A 97 -12.59 -6.57 -33.93
N ASP A 98 -13.77 -6.02 -34.24
CA ASP A 98 -14.54 -6.38 -35.44
C ASP A 98 -13.78 -6.01 -36.73
N ARG A 99 -13.05 -4.89 -36.72
CA ARG A 99 -12.19 -4.50 -37.85
C ARG A 99 -11.07 -5.51 -38.08
N ARG A 100 -10.51 -6.10 -37.02
CA ARG A 100 -9.39 -7.05 -37.09
C ARG A 100 -9.84 -8.49 -37.31
N TRP A 101 -10.95 -8.87 -36.70
CA TRP A 101 -11.58 -10.20 -36.76
C TRP A 101 -13.10 -10.04 -37.01
N PRO A 102 -13.53 -9.86 -38.28
CA PRO A 102 -14.91 -9.48 -38.61
C PRO A 102 -15.99 -10.52 -38.32
N THR A 103 -15.62 -11.74 -37.97
CA THR A 103 -16.57 -12.81 -37.65
C THR A 103 -16.15 -13.52 -36.38
N ALA A 104 -17.13 -14.05 -35.63
CA ALA A 104 -16.87 -14.86 -34.44
C ALA A 104 -15.92 -16.04 -34.75
N GLN A 105 -16.02 -16.62 -35.94
CA GLN A 105 -15.13 -17.71 -36.36
C GLN A 105 -13.69 -17.22 -36.61
N ALA A 106 -13.49 -16.01 -37.16
CA ALA A 106 -12.16 -15.44 -37.34
C ALA A 106 -11.49 -15.13 -35.98
N PHE A 107 -12.26 -14.60 -35.03
CA PHE A 107 -11.79 -14.36 -33.67
C PHE A 107 -11.43 -15.67 -32.97
N ALA A 108 -12.33 -16.66 -32.98
CA ALA A 108 -12.09 -17.97 -32.36
C ALA A 108 -10.91 -18.73 -32.99
N ARG A 109 -10.62 -18.55 -34.29
CA ARG A 109 -9.40 -19.12 -34.90
C ARG A 109 -8.12 -18.51 -34.32
N ARG A 110 -8.13 -17.22 -33.97
CA ARG A 110 -6.98 -16.52 -33.41
C ARG A 110 -6.84 -16.71 -31.90
N PHE A 111 -7.97 -16.78 -31.20
CA PHE A 111 -8.08 -16.90 -29.75
C PHE A 111 -9.11 -17.98 -29.38
N PRO A 112 -8.76 -19.28 -29.52
CA PRO A 112 -9.72 -20.38 -29.42
C PRO A 112 -10.37 -20.56 -28.04
N GLY A 113 -9.71 -20.14 -26.96
CA GLY A 113 -10.28 -20.20 -25.61
C GLY A 113 -10.92 -18.90 -25.12
N LEU A 114 -10.96 -17.86 -25.96
CA LEU A 114 -11.61 -16.60 -25.61
C LEU A 114 -13.03 -16.52 -26.18
N THR A 115 -13.96 -16.05 -25.36
CA THR A 115 -15.35 -15.77 -25.75
C THR A 115 -15.62 -14.27 -25.74
N VAL A 116 -16.53 -13.83 -26.60
CA VAL A 116 -16.93 -12.41 -26.71
C VAL A 116 -18.40 -12.27 -26.36
N GLU A 117 -18.71 -11.38 -25.43
CA GLU A 117 -20.05 -11.12 -24.91
C GLU A 117 -20.35 -9.61 -24.91
N ALA A 118 -21.64 -9.27 -24.81
CA ALA A 118 -22.04 -7.89 -24.57
C ALA A 118 -21.53 -7.41 -23.21
N SER A 119 -21.07 -6.17 -23.15
CA SER A 119 -20.68 -5.52 -21.90
C SER A 119 -21.86 -4.72 -21.35
N ASP A 120 -22.13 -4.85 -20.05
CA ASP A 120 -23.15 -4.07 -19.33
C ASP A 120 -22.64 -2.70 -18.87
N TYR A 121 -21.34 -2.42 -19.03
CA TYR A 121 -20.77 -1.11 -18.70
C TYR A 121 -21.22 -0.06 -19.74
N VAL A 122 -21.08 1.22 -19.39
CA VAL A 122 -21.40 2.35 -20.28
C VAL A 122 -20.33 3.45 -20.29
N ASP A 123 -19.35 3.35 -19.39
CA ASP A 123 -18.42 4.43 -19.08
C ASP A 123 -17.47 4.80 -20.21
N ALA A 124 -17.14 3.84 -21.08
CA ALA A 124 -16.33 4.02 -22.28
C ALA A 124 -17.18 4.24 -23.55
N GLY A 125 -18.49 4.48 -23.40
CA GLY A 125 -19.46 4.56 -24.51
C GLY A 125 -20.03 3.18 -24.91
N PRO A 126 -20.94 3.12 -25.89
CA PRO A 126 -21.62 1.89 -26.30
C PRO A 126 -20.72 0.91 -27.09
N ASP A 127 -19.61 1.40 -27.62
CA ASP A 127 -18.65 0.60 -28.40
C ASP A 127 -17.71 -0.19 -27.48
N GLN A 128 -18.23 -1.26 -26.88
CA GLN A 128 -17.46 -2.13 -25.99
C GLN A 128 -18.03 -3.55 -25.89
N VAL A 129 -17.14 -4.50 -25.64
CA VAL A 129 -17.45 -5.92 -25.41
C VAL A 129 -16.65 -6.45 -24.25
N ARG A 130 -17.20 -7.49 -23.61
CA ARG A 130 -16.47 -8.31 -22.66
C ARG A 130 -15.81 -9.46 -23.41
N VAL A 131 -14.52 -9.65 -23.21
CA VAL A 131 -13.79 -10.84 -23.66
C VAL A 131 -13.41 -11.66 -22.43
N SER A 132 -13.84 -12.91 -22.37
CA SER A 132 -13.65 -13.80 -21.22
C SER A 132 -12.83 -15.03 -21.62
N GLY A 133 -12.08 -15.61 -20.69
CA GLY A 133 -11.28 -16.82 -20.92
C GLY A 133 -10.36 -17.14 -19.76
N ARG A 134 -9.41 -18.05 -19.97
CA ARG A 134 -8.37 -18.34 -18.97
C ARG A 134 -7.37 -17.19 -18.87
N HIS A 135 -6.74 -17.02 -17.71
CA HIS A 135 -5.79 -15.93 -17.50
C HIS A 135 -4.58 -16.00 -18.45
N ASP A 136 -4.08 -17.19 -18.76
CA ASP A 136 -2.95 -17.43 -19.67
C ASP A 136 -3.31 -17.09 -21.12
N GLU A 137 -4.52 -17.43 -21.56
CA GLU A 137 -5.03 -17.05 -22.88
C GLU A 137 -5.27 -15.55 -23.02
N LEU A 138 -5.75 -14.89 -21.95
CA LEU A 138 -5.89 -13.43 -21.90
C LEU A 138 -4.52 -12.74 -21.95
N MET A 139 -3.53 -13.27 -21.22
CA MET A 139 -2.14 -12.79 -21.31
C MET A 139 -1.58 -12.91 -22.72
N ALA A 140 -1.74 -14.07 -23.36
CA ALA A 140 -1.31 -14.26 -24.75
C ALA A 140 -2.05 -13.33 -25.74
N ALA A 141 -3.31 -12.98 -25.45
CA ALA A 141 -4.04 -11.99 -26.25
C ALA A 141 -3.49 -10.57 -26.08
N PHE A 142 -3.04 -10.18 -24.87
CA PHE A 142 -2.41 -8.87 -24.65
C PHE A 142 -1.10 -8.67 -25.43
N GLU A 143 -0.42 -9.76 -25.82
CA GLU A 143 0.77 -9.71 -26.68
C GLU A 143 0.43 -9.47 -28.17
N ASP A 144 -0.83 -9.64 -28.58
CA ASP A 144 -1.26 -9.32 -29.96
C ASP A 144 -1.57 -7.83 -30.10
N GLU A 145 -0.86 -7.15 -31.01
CA GLU A 145 -1.00 -5.70 -31.19
C GLU A 145 -2.42 -5.24 -31.53
N GLY A 146 -3.21 -6.05 -32.27
CA GLY A 146 -4.58 -5.70 -32.60
C GLY A 146 -5.51 -5.75 -31.39
N PHE A 147 -5.29 -6.72 -30.51
CA PHE A 147 -6.01 -6.83 -29.24
C PHE A 147 -5.56 -5.75 -28.26
N ALA A 148 -4.26 -5.48 -28.17
CA ALA A 148 -3.67 -4.42 -27.35
C ALA A 148 -4.12 -3.01 -27.78
N GLU A 149 -4.30 -2.76 -29.08
CA GLU A 149 -4.92 -1.54 -29.60
C GLU A 149 -6.35 -1.38 -29.08
N ALA A 150 -7.16 -2.45 -29.13
CA ALA A 150 -8.54 -2.44 -28.66
C ALA A 150 -8.66 -2.17 -27.14
N VAL A 151 -7.70 -2.66 -26.34
CA VAL A 151 -7.59 -2.35 -24.91
C VAL A 151 -7.23 -0.87 -24.70
N ARG A 152 -6.14 -0.39 -25.32
CA ARG A 152 -5.66 1.00 -25.16
C ARG A 152 -6.70 2.03 -25.55
N ASP A 153 -7.40 1.79 -26.66
CA ASP A 153 -8.44 2.69 -27.14
C ASP A 153 -9.67 2.71 -26.21
N LEU A 154 -10.05 1.56 -25.63
CA LEU A 154 -11.09 1.53 -24.60
C LEU A 154 -10.70 2.39 -23.39
N VAL A 155 -9.47 2.20 -22.90
CA VAL A 155 -8.99 2.76 -21.64
C VAL A 155 -8.69 4.26 -21.72
N ARG A 156 -8.22 4.76 -22.87
CA ARG A 156 -7.84 6.17 -23.08
C ARG A 156 -8.86 7.18 -22.53
N PRO A 157 -10.16 7.14 -22.87
CA PRO A 157 -11.13 8.08 -22.32
C PRO A 157 -11.41 7.87 -20.82
N LEU A 158 -11.22 6.67 -20.28
CA LEU A 158 -11.43 6.37 -18.86
C LEU A 158 -10.37 7.02 -17.98
N LEU A 159 -9.12 7.08 -18.46
CA LEU A 159 -8.01 7.72 -17.76
C LEU A 159 -8.11 9.25 -17.73
N MET A 160 -8.98 9.87 -18.54
CA MET A 160 -9.22 11.33 -18.49
C MET A 160 -9.99 11.76 -17.24
N SER A 161 -10.52 10.80 -16.47
CA SER A 161 -11.27 11.03 -15.24
C SER A 161 -10.65 10.27 -14.08
N ARG A 162 -10.86 10.78 -12.86
CA ARG A 162 -10.45 10.07 -11.65
C ARG A 162 -11.29 8.82 -11.44
N THR A 163 -10.68 7.76 -10.91
CA THR A 163 -11.42 6.56 -10.51
C THR A 163 -12.13 6.76 -9.17
N ILE A 164 -13.37 6.28 -9.07
CA ILE A 164 -14.10 6.22 -7.80
C ILE A 164 -13.70 5.01 -6.95
N HIS A 165 -12.99 4.05 -7.54
CA HIS A 165 -12.58 2.79 -6.92
C HIS A 165 -11.28 2.90 -6.10
N SER A 166 -10.77 4.12 -5.92
CA SER A 166 -9.57 4.42 -5.13
C SER A 166 -9.61 3.89 -3.68
N ARG A 167 -10.81 3.64 -3.14
CA ARG A 167 -11.01 3.03 -1.81
C ARG A 167 -10.72 1.54 -1.76
N GLY A 168 -10.96 0.80 -2.85
CA GLY A 168 -10.68 -0.64 -2.95
C GLY A 168 -9.26 -0.98 -3.42
N HIS A 169 -8.44 0.04 -3.69
CA HIS A 169 -7.09 -0.12 -4.22
C HIS A 169 -6.15 -0.80 -3.19
N SER A 170 -5.53 -1.90 -3.60
CA SER A 170 -4.53 -2.66 -2.86
C SER A 170 -3.13 -2.26 -3.30
N TYR A 171 -2.50 -1.35 -2.57
CA TYR A 171 -1.09 -1.00 -2.76
C TYR A 171 -0.14 -2.19 -2.67
N PRO A 172 -0.31 -3.13 -1.71
CA PRO A 172 0.57 -4.29 -1.61
C PRO A 172 0.56 -5.15 -2.88
N LEU A 173 -0.62 -5.43 -3.44
CA LEU A 173 -0.73 -6.17 -4.71
C LEU A 173 -0.21 -5.34 -5.89
N ALA A 174 -0.57 -4.05 -5.98
CA ALA A 174 -0.09 -3.16 -7.02
C ALA A 174 1.45 -3.04 -7.03
N ASN A 175 2.09 -3.04 -5.86
CA ASN A 175 3.55 -3.02 -5.76
C ASN A 175 4.20 -4.30 -6.31
N GLN A 176 3.59 -5.47 -6.14
CA GLN A 176 4.09 -6.71 -6.76
C GLN A 176 3.88 -6.69 -8.27
N VAL A 177 2.71 -6.23 -8.73
CA VAL A 177 2.37 -6.12 -10.16
C VAL A 177 3.31 -5.14 -10.87
N LEU A 178 3.55 -3.96 -10.29
CA LEU A 178 4.45 -2.93 -10.82
C LEU A 178 5.93 -3.16 -10.49
N GLU A 179 6.27 -4.31 -9.88
CA GLU A 179 7.64 -4.70 -9.51
C GLU A 179 8.36 -3.71 -8.57
N ARG A 180 7.59 -2.88 -7.85
CA ARG A 180 8.11 -1.95 -6.85
C ARG A 180 8.59 -2.65 -5.58
N SER A 181 8.16 -3.89 -5.34
CA SER A 181 8.62 -4.72 -4.22
C SER A 181 10.09 -5.18 -4.31
N ALA A 182 10.80 -4.89 -5.41
CA ALA A 182 12.16 -5.37 -5.66
C ALA A 182 13.27 -4.32 -5.44
N ARG A 183 12.96 -3.07 -5.09
CA ARG A 183 13.99 -2.06 -4.77
C ARG A 183 13.66 -1.32 -3.49
N PRO A 184 14.64 -1.08 -2.60
CA PRO A 184 14.48 -0.04 -1.60
C PRO A 184 14.12 1.28 -2.28
N ALA A 185 13.15 2.00 -1.73
CA ALA A 185 12.77 3.30 -2.30
C ALA A 185 13.97 4.24 -2.21
N GLU A 186 14.18 5.04 -3.26
CA GLU A 186 15.22 6.07 -3.28
C GLU A 186 14.62 7.38 -2.77
N TRP A 187 15.07 7.84 -1.61
CA TRP A 187 14.63 9.09 -0.98
C TRP A 187 15.63 10.20 -1.23
N ILE A 188 15.13 11.40 -1.47
CA ILE A 188 15.93 12.61 -1.49
C ILE A 188 15.66 13.41 -0.22
N TYR A 189 16.72 13.68 0.53
CA TYR A 189 16.72 14.39 1.79
C TYR A 189 17.37 15.76 1.58
N PRO A 190 16.60 16.87 1.62
CA PRO A 190 17.16 18.20 1.50
C PRO A 190 17.80 18.65 2.83
N VAL A 191 19.03 19.15 2.75
CA VAL A 191 19.72 19.85 3.85
C VAL A 191 20.03 21.29 3.46
N ASN A 192 20.13 22.15 4.48
CA ASN A 192 20.39 23.56 4.32
C ASN A 192 21.09 24.08 5.58
N GLU A 193 22.23 24.75 5.43
CA GLU A 193 22.96 25.40 6.52
C GLU A 193 22.16 26.55 7.18
N GLN A 194 21.18 27.10 6.46
CA GLN A 194 20.32 28.19 6.94
C GLN A 194 19.02 27.70 7.60
N SER A 195 18.84 26.38 7.72
CA SER A 195 17.67 25.76 8.34
C SER A 195 17.94 25.48 9.81
N HIS A 196 16.98 25.81 10.69
CA HIS A 196 17.00 25.43 12.11
C HIS A 196 17.04 23.91 12.36
N ALA A 197 16.93 23.08 11.31
CA ALA A 197 17.00 21.62 11.40
C ALA A 197 18.42 21.05 11.24
N TRP A 198 19.41 21.88 10.89
CA TRP A 198 20.83 21.52 10.88
C TRP A 198 21.44 22.00 12.19
N ASP A 199 21.66 21.08 13.12
CA ASP A 199 22.11 21.32 14.50
C ASP A 199 23.50 20.71 14.74
N ASP A 200 24.38 20.85 13.73
CA ASP A 200 25.77 20.42 13.79
C ASP A 200 26.69 21.66 13.82
N ASP A 201 27.75 21.60 14.62
CA ASP A 201 28.76 22.66 14.73
C ASP A 201 29.54 22.88 13.41
N LEU A 202 29.43 21.95 12.46
CA LEU A 202 30.08 21.97 11.15
C LEU A 202 29.11 22.41 10.04
N GLY A 203 29.64 23.11 9.03
CA GLY A 203 28.90 23.39 7.80
C GLY A 203 28.47 22.10 7.10
N VAL A 204 27.37 22.13 6.34
CA VAL A 204 26.80 20.94 5.67
C VAL A 204 27.85 20.24 4.81
N LEU A 205 28.62 21.01 4.03
CA LEU A 205 29.66 20.40 3.20
C LEU A 205 30.79 19.78 4.04
N GLU A 206 31.20 20.45 5.10
CA GLU A 206 32.29 20.02 5.97
C GLU A 206 31.93 18.74 6.74
N PHE A 207 30.69 18.64 7.22
CA PHE A 207 30.16 17.42 7.84
C PHE A 207 30.28 16.21 6.90
N PHE A 208 29.79 16.34 5.67
CA PHE A 208 29.80 15.22 4.71
C PHE A 208 31.20 14.89 4.16
N GLN A 209 32.14 15.84 4.21
CA GLN A 209 33.55 15.58 3.90
C GLN A 209 34.26 14.83 5.02
N THR A 210 33.92 15.12 6.27
CA THR A 210 34.63 14.63 7.45
C THR A 210 34.00 13.40 8.10
N LEU A 211 32.70 13.13 7.84
CA LEU A 211 31.85 12.07 8.39
C LEU A 211 32.51 11.29 9.55
N PRO A 212 32.14 11.58 10.81
CA PRO A 212 32.86 11.07 11.99
C PRO A 212 32.97 9.54 11.99
N TYR A 213 33.95 9.02 12.73
CA TYR A 213 34.13 7.57 12.90
C TYR A 213 33.01 7.00 13.79
N GLY A 214 31.86 6.71 13.17
CA GLY A 214 30.74 5.94 13.70
C GLY A 214 30.04 5.19 12.56
N ASP A 215 29.45 4.04 12.87
CA ASP A 215 28.80 3.22 11.83
C ASP A 215 27.44 3.79 11.40
N MET A 216 26.82 4.65 12.22
CA MET A 216 25.45 5.14 12.01
C MET A 216 25.28 6.54 12.57
N ASP A 217 24.49 7.37 11.89
CA ASP A 217 24.11 8.71 12.34
C ASP A 217 22.60 8.80 12.55
N ASN A 218 22.21 9.44 13.66
CA ASN A 218 20.80 9.61 14.02
C ASN A 218 20.26 10.95 13.50
N TRP A 219 19.50 10.90 12.40
CA TRP A 219 19.07 12.07 11.67
C TRP A 219 17.65 12.50 12.00
N HIS A 220 17.43 13.82 12.12
CA HIS A 220 16.09 14.37 12.30
C HIS A 220 15.23 14.12 11.06
N LEU A 221 13.92 13.92 11.23
CA LEU A 221 12.96 13.81 10.14
C LEU A 221 11.77 14.74 10.38
N ALA A 222 11.72 15.86 9.67
CA ALA A 222 10.59 16.79 9.78
C ALA A 222 9.31 16.30 9.06
N SER A 223 9.44 15.36 8.12
CA SER A 223 8.33 14.89 7.26
C SER A 223 8.59 13.49 6.73
N CYS A 224 7.55 12.83 6.21
CA CYS A 224 7.62 11.53 5.54
C CYS A 224 8.19 10.35 6.38
N PHE A 225 8.38 10.54 7.68
CA PHE A 225 8.83 9.52 8.65
C PHE A 225 7.98 8.24 8.66
N HIS A 226 6.71 8.31 8.26
CA HIS A 226 5.85 7.12 8.22
C HIS A 226 6.01 6.29 6.94
N GLN A 227 6.82 6.72 5.98
CA GLN A 227 6.97 6.09 4.66
C GLN A 227 8.34 5.47 4.44
N ILE A 228 9.39 6.03 5.04
CA ILE A 228 10.74 5.48 4.99
C ILE A 228 10.78 4.16 5.74
N LYS A 229 11.43 3.15 5.16
CA LYS A 229 11.62 1.83 5.75
C LYS A 229 13.07 1.48 5.91
N ALA A 230 13.35 0.64 6.92
CA ALA A 230 14.66 0.01 7.05
C ALA A 230 15.04 -0.65 5.72
N GLY A 231 16.22 -0.31 5.20
CA GLY A 231 16.74 -0.74 3.92
C GLY A 231 16.59 0.28 2.78
N ASP A 232 15.78 1.33 2.93
CA ASP A 232 15.62 2.38 1.94
C ASP A 232 16.91 3.19 1.68
N ARG A 233 17.11 3.63 0.44
CA ARG A 233 18.26 4.44 0.05
C ARG A 233 17.96 5.91 0.36
N ILE A 234 18.90 6.59 1.01
CA ILE A 234 18.81 8.02 1.31
C ILE A 234 19.90 8.77 0.52
N TRP A 235 19.47 9.73 -0.30
CA TRP A 235 20.35 10.68 -1.00
C TRP A 235 20.23 12.04 -0.33
N VAL A 236 21.35 12.72 -0.10
CA VAL A 236 21.37 14.03 0.55
C VAL A 236 21.60 15.12 -0.48
N TYR A 237 20.67 16.06 -0.54
CA TYR A 237 20.69 17.21 -1.43
C TYR A 237 20.92 18.50 -0.64
N ALA A 238 22.07 19.15 -0.86
CA ALA A 238 22.31 20.47 -0.32
C ALA A 238 21.56 21.51 -1.16
N THR A 239 20.54 22.12 -0.57
CA THR A 239 19.60 23.00 -1.29
C THR A 239 20.21 24.35 -1.65
N ARG A 240 20.55 25.19 -0.67
CA ARG A 240 21.23 26.48 -0.86
C ARG A 240 22.39 26.62 0.12
N PRO A 241 23.49 27.29 -0.29
CA PRO A 241 23.77 27.83 -1.63
C PRO A 241 24.24 26.75 -2.62
N LEU A 242 24.56 25.53 -2.16
CA LEU A 242 25.31 24.54 -2.91
C LEU A 242 24.56 23.91 -4.11
N SER A 243 23.23 23.78 -4.02
CA SER A 243 22.35 23.21 -5.07
C SER A 243 22.89 21.90 -5.69
N ARG A 244 23.37 20.95 -4.88
CA ARG A 244 24.02 19.72 -5.36
C ARG A 244 23.81 18.52 -4.43
N LEU A 245 23.96 17.30 -4.96
CA LEU A 245 24.02 16.10 -4.13
C LEU A 245 25.36 16.05 -3.39
N ILE A 246 25.32 15.63 -2.12
CA ILE A 246 26.50 15.65 -1.25
C ILE A 246 26.71 14.38 -0.41
N GLY A 247 25.71 13.49 -0.34
CA GLY A 247 25.80 12.28 0.47
C GLY A 247 24.83 11.19 0.06
N ALA A 248 25.16 9.96 0.44
CA ALA A 248 24.35 8.78 0.16
C ALA A 248 24.46 7.77 1.31
N GLY A 249 23.33 7.22 1.76
CA GLY A 249 23.26 6.28 2.87
C GLY A 249 22.07 5.34 2.77
N VAL A 250 21.89 4.49 3.78
CA VAL A 250 20.78 3.55 3.88
C VAL A 250 20.09 3.72 5.22
N ALA A 251 18.77 3.78 5.22
CA ALA A 251 17.95 3.72 6.43
C ALA A 251 18.22 2.40 7.16
N TRP A 252 18.78 2.46 8.37
CA TRP A 252 19.16 1.28 9.14
C TRP A 252 18.00 0.73 9.99
N SER A 253 17.08 1.61 10.38
CA SER A 253 15.85 1.30 11.10
C SER A 253 14.63 1.92 10.39
N ASP A 254 13.41 1.55 10.80
CA ASP A 254 12.27 2.44 10.53
C ASP A 254 12.44 3.72 11.38
N PRO A 255 11.88 4.86 10.94
CA PRO A 255 11.86 6.06 11.75
C PRO A 255 11.17 5.84 13.10
N TYR A 256 11.72 6.45 14.15
CA TYR A 256 11.22 6.37 15.52
C TYR A 256 11.08 7.76 16.14
N GLU A 257 10.28 7.86 17.19
CA GLU A 257 10.06 9.10 17.92
C GLU A 257 11.00 9.16 19.12
N GLU A 258 11.80 10.22 19.19
CA GLU A 258 12.66 10.53 20.33
C GLU A 258 12.04 11.70 21.10
N ILE A 259 12.03 11.58 22.43
CA ILE A 259 11.51 12.61 23.32
C ILE A 259 12.70 13.42 23.83
N ASP A 260 12.73 14.70 23.49
CA ASP A 260 13.73 15.65 23.95
C ASP A 260 13.01 16.78 24.72
N GLY A 261 13.01 16.66 26.06
CA GLY A 261 12.18 17.48 26.94
C GLY A 261 10.67 17.30 26.66
N ASP A 262 9.97 18.39 26.38
CA ASP A 262 8.53 18.38 25.99
C ASP A 262 8.32 18.23 24.47
N ALA A 263 9.38 18.24 23.66
CA ALA A 263 9.29 18.16 22.21
C ALA A 263 9.47 16.72 21.72
N ARG A 264 8.57 16.27 20.84
CA ARG A 264 8.69 14.98 20.15
C ARG A 264 9.28 15.19 18.78
N ARG A 265 10.37 14.50 18.48
CA ARG A 265 11.08 14.60 17.20
C ARG A 265 11.21 13.23 16.56
N TRP A 266 10.95 13.17 15.26
CA TRP A 266 11.18 11.95 14.50
C TRP A 266 12.65 11.84 14.13
N ARG A 267 13.15 10.62 14.24
CA ARG A 267 14.54 10.24 14.05
C ARG A 267 14.65 9.08 13.08
N LEU A 268 15.76 9.02 12.36
CA LEU A 268 16.11 7.92 11.48
C LEU A 268 17.59 7.63 11.62
N GLU A 269 17.92 6.39 11.94
CA GLU A 269 19.29 5.90 11.85
C GLU A 269 19.66 5.72 10.38
N ILE A 270 20.68 6.46 9.93
CA ILE A 270 21.25 6.35 8.59
C ILE A 270 22.64 5.77 8.69
N ARG A 271 22.90 4.73 7.91
CA ARG A 271 24.25 4.23 7.69
C ARG A 271 24.80 4.76 6.36
N TRP A 272 25.81 5.62 6.43
CA TRP A 272 26.39 6.24 5.24
C TRP A 272 27.19 5.28 4.37
N ASP A 273 27.02 5.40 3.05
CA ASP A 273 27.93 4.87 2.06
C ASP A 273 29.14 5.80 1.96
N ARG A 274 30.19 5.51 2.73
CA ARG A 274 31.34 6.41 2.87
C ARG A 274 32.09 6.66 1.57
N PRO A 275 32.42 5.63 0.75
CA PRO A 275 33.07 5.86 -0.54
C PRO A 275 32.25 6.80 -1.44
N LEU A 276 30.96 6.52 -1.58
CA LEU A 276 30.08 7.31 -2.44
C LEU A 276 29.84 8.72 -1.89
N THR A 277 29.68 8.86 -0.59
CA THR A 277 29.49 10.16 0.06
C THR A 277 30.72 11.05 -0.08
N ARG A 278 31.93 10.51 0.12
CA ARG A 278 33.17 11.27 -0.12
C ARG A 278 33.32 11.67 -1.58
N PHE A 279 32.91 10.80 -2.50
CA PHE A 279 32.89 11.11 -3.92
C PHE A 279 31.95 12.28 -4.23
N LEU A 280 30.71 12.26 -3.73
CA LEU A 280 29.71 13.33 -3.92
C LEU A 280 30.13 14.66 -3.26
N ALA A 281 30.80 14.60 -2.11
CA ALA A 281 31.29 15.80 -1.46
C ALA A 281 32.38 16.51 -2.28
N ARG A 282 33.23 15.74 -2.98
CA ARG A 282 34.36 16.24 -3.80
C ARG A 282 33.97 16.59 -5.23
N ASN A 283 33.07 15.83 -5.85
CA ASN A 283 32.63 16.02 -7.23
C ASN A 283 31.25 16.71 -7.25
N VAL A 284 31.10 17.75 -8.05
CA VAL A 284 29.83 18.49 -8.11
C VAL A 284 28.86 17.75 -9.02
N ILE A 285 27.84 17.11 -8.43
CA ILE A 285 26.64 16.67 -9.16
C ILE A 285 25.53 17.68 -8.90
N ALA A 286 25.31 18.57 -9.87
CA ALA A 286 24.36 19.66 -9.70
C ALA A 286 22.93 19.12 -9.60
N GLY A 287 22.13 19.71 -8.71
CA GLY A 287 20.73 19.36 -8.56
C GLY A 287 19.93 19.54 -9.86
N ALA A 288 20.30 20.51 -10.69
CA ALA A 288 19.64 20.76 -11.98
C ALA A 288 19.82 19.64 -13.01
N ASP A 289 20.89 18.84 -12.89
CA ASP A 289 21.17 17.73 -13.81
C ASP A 289 20.37 16.46 -13.43
N VAL A 290 19.90 16.41 -12.19
CA VAL A 290 19.27 15.21 -11.61
C VAL A 290 17.80 15.43 -11.26
N LEU A 291 17.48 16.54 -10.62
CA LEU A 291 16.18 16.83 -10.03
C LEU A 291 15.31 17.60 -11.00
N THR A 292 14.06 17.17 -11.12
CA THR A 292 13.06 17.80 -12.01
C THR A 292 12.45 19.07 -11.42
N SER A 293 12.59 19.26 -10.11
CA SER A 293 12.12 20.44 -9.39
C SER A 293 12.96 20.67 -8.14
N SER A 294 12.84 21.86 -7.54
CA SER A 294 13.43 22.11 -6.23
C SER A 294 12.86 21.16 -5.17
N VAL A 295 13.71 20.73 -4.25
CA VAL A 295 13.36 19.82 -3.15
C VAL A 295 13.48 20.59 -1.84
N GLN A 296 12.36 20.76 -1.15
CA GLN A 296 12.29 21.49 0.13
C GLN A 296 11.98 20.58 1.32
N THR A 297 11.43 19.39 1.05
CA THR A 297 11.11 18.38 2.05
C THR A 297 11.60 17.00 1.62
N VAL A 298 11.73 16.09 2.59
CA VAL A 298 12.12 14.70 2.34
C VAL A 298 11.02 14.04 1.50
N ARG A 299 11.39 13.43 0.37
CA ARG A 299 10.44 12.75 -0.52
C ARG A 299 11.09 11.60 -1.28
N VAL A 300 10.27 10.72 -1.83
CA VAL A 300 10.72 9.72 -2.80
C VAL A 300 11.18 10.44 -4.08
N MET A 301 12.29 9.97 -4.66
CA MET A 301 12.78 10.40 -5.96
C MET A 301 11.87 9.89 -7.07
N ARG A 302 11.65 10.71 -8.10
CA ARG A 302 10.90 10.28 -9.28
C ARG A 302 11.74 9.31 -10.10
N ALA A 303 11.09 8.44 -10.86
CA ALA A 303 11.80 7.47 -11.71
C ALA A 303 12.78 8.15 -12.68
N SER A 304 12.38 9.28 -13.27
CA SER A 304 13.23 10.10 -14.14
C SER A 304 14.45 10.66 -13.40
N GLU A 305 14.29 11.13 -12.16
CA GLU A 305 15.40 11.65 -11.34
C GLU A 305 16.38 10.54 -10.96
N CYS A 306 15.89 9.34 -10.65
CA CYS A 306 16.73 8.17 -10.40
C CYS A 306 17.53 7.77 -11.65
N LEU A 307 16.97 7.92 -12.85
CA LEU A 307 17.67 7.65 -14.11
C LEU A 307 18.74 8.71 -14.37
N SER A 308 18.41 9.99 -14.22
CA SER A 308 19.36 11.10 -14.37
C SER A 308 20.51 11.01 -13.37
N LEU A 309 20.23 10.66 -12.11
CA LEU A 309 21.25 10.46 -11.09
C LEU A 309 22.22 9.33 -11.47
N ARG A 310 21.70 8.18 -11.91
CA ARG A 310 22.53 7.05 -12.35
C ARG A 310 23.44 7.46 -13.51
N LYS A 311 22.89 8.12 -14.52
CA LYS A 311 23.68 8.64 -15.65
C LYS A 311 24.79 9.60 -15.17
N ALA A 312 24.47 10.54 -14.27
CA ALA A 312 25.46 11.47 -13.75
C ALA A 312 26.56 10.76 -12.94
N LEU A 313 26.21 9.77 -12.13
CA LEU A 313 27.19 8.95 -11.40
C LEU A 313 28.11 8.18 -12.35
N ASP A 314 27.56 7.59 -13.41
CA ASP A 314 28.33 6.85 -14.42
C ASP A 314 29.28 7.78 -15.20
N ASP A 315 28.77 8.95 -15.64
CA ASP A 315 29.55 9.96 -16.37
C ASP A 315 30.76 10.45 -15.55
N HIS A 316 30.60 10.56 -14.23
CA HIS A 316 31.66 10.97 -13.30
C HIS A 316 32.45 9.79 -12.71
N GLN A 317 32.20 8.55 -13.15
CA GLN A 317 32.86 7.33 -12.66
C GLN A 317 32.79 7.18 -11.13
N ALA A 318 31.59 7.38 -10.57
CA ALA A 318 31.35 7.21 -9.16
C ALA A 318 31.58 5.75 -8.72
N PRO A 319 32.02 5.52 -7.47
CA PRO A 319 32.05 4.16 -6.93
C PRO A 319 30.63 3.58 -6.88
N GLU A 320 30.50 2.28 -7.13
CA GLU A 320 29.19 1.62 -7.07
C GLU A 320 28.56 1.77 -5.68
N PRO A 321 27.26 2.14 -5.59
CA PRO A 321 26.57 2.26 -4.32
C PRO A 321 26.52 0.93 -3.57
N GLN A 322 27.01 0.92 -2.32
CA GLN A 322 26.92 -0.22 -1.42
C GLN A 322 25.47 -0.46 -1.02
N ASN A 323 24.93 -1.62 -1.36
CA ASN A 323 23.59 -2.04 -0.96
C ASN A 323 23.65 -2.98 0.26
N LEU A 324 22.59 -2.98 1.09
CA LEU A 324 22.42 -4.01 2.11
C LEU A 324 22.10 -5.37 1.45
N PRO A 325 22.67 -6.49 1.92
CA PRO A 325 22.24 -7.81 1.50
C PRO A 325 20.75 -8.03 1.80
N GLU A 326 20.02 -8.64 0.87
CA GLU A 326 18.56 -8.84 0.96
C GLU A 326 18.10 -9.50 2.26
N GLY A 327 18.81 -10.54 2.70
CA GLY A 327 18.50 -11.24 3.96
C GLY A 327 18.75 -10.41 5.23
N ARG A 328 19.53 -9.32 5.17
CA ARG A 328 19.69 -8.39 6.30
C ARG A 328 18.57 -7.35 6.30
N ARG A 329 18.13 -6.90 5.13
CA ARG A 329 16.99 -5.95 4.99
C ARG A 329 15.70 -6.52 5.58
N ARG A 330 15.33 -7.74 5.19
CA ARG A 330 14.10 -8.40 5.69
C ARG A 330 14.09 -8.57 7.21
N ARG A 331 15.23 -8.97 7.78
CA ARG A 331 15.38 -9.13 9.24
C ARG A 331 15.18 -7.82 10.00
N LEU A 332 15.68 -6.70 9.49
CA LEU A 332 15.50 -5.39 10.14
C LEU A 332 14.02 -4.94 10.10
N ALA A 333 13.31 -5.18 9.00
CA ALA A 333 11.88 -4.84 8.87
C ALA A 333 10.99 -5.66 9.84
N GLU A 334 11.25 -6.97 9.96
CA GLU A 334 10.49 -7.86 10.84
C GLU A 334 10.64 -7.53 12.34
N VAL A 335 11.87 -7.23 12.78
CA VAL A 335 12.15 -6.87 14.19
C VAL A 335 11.42 -5.58 14.57
N THR A 336 11.42 -4.59 13.69
CA THR A 336 10.84 -3.28 13.95
C THR A 336 9.31 -3.31 14.01
N ALA A 337 8.67 -4.10 13.14
CA ALA A 337 7.21 -4.30 13.16
C ALA A 337 6.72 -4.89 14.50
N ARG A 338 7.48 -5.84 15.07
CA ARG A 338 7.15 -6.49 16.36
C ARG A 338 7.21 -5.52 17.53
N GLN A 339 8.22 -4.65 17.58
CA GLN A 339 8.36 -3.65 18.63
C GLN A 339 7.20 -2.64 18.63
N GLY A 340 6.77 -2.19 17.44
CA GLY A 340 5.67 -1.22 17.32
C GLY A 340 4.32 -1.72 17.85
N GLN A 341 4.06 -3.04 17.80
CA GLN A 341 2.83 -3.64 18.34
C GLN A 341 2.82 -3.71 19.88
N ALA A 342 3.97 -3.98 20.51
CA ALA A 342 4.09 -4.04 21.96
C ALA A 342 3.79 -2.67 22.61
N ASP A 343 4.32 -1.59 22.04
CA ASP A 343 4.07 -0.22 22.54
C ASP A 343 2.64 0.26 22.33
N PHE A 344 1.95 -0.22 21.30
CA PHE A 344 0.53 0.06 21.11
C PHE A 344 -0.31 -0.54 22.23
N ARG A 345 -0.06 -1.82 22.55
CA ARG A 345 -0.76 -2.51 23.64
C ARG A 345 -0.60 -1.78 24.97
N ARG A 346 0.63 -1.40 25.31
CA ARG A 346 0.93 -0.69 26.56
C ARG A 346 0.12 0.61 26.70
N ARG A 347 0.07 1.43 25.65
CA ARG A 347 -0.65 2.72 25.66
C ARG A 347 -2.17 2.57 25.77
N LEU A 348 -2.74 1.48 25.23
CA LEU A 348 -4.17 1.18 25.42
C LEU A 348 -4.50 0.74 26.84
N ILE A 349 -3.64 -0.09 27.44
CA ILE A 349 -3.77 -0.48 28.86
C ILE A 349 -3.82 0.76 29.74
N GLU A 350 -2.89 1.67 29.56
CA GLU A 350 -2.86 2.94 30.31
C GLU A 350 -4.12 3.78 30.06
N ALA A 351 -4.52 3.97 28.80
CA ALA A 351 -5.65 4.84 28.45
C ALA A 351 -6.99 4.36 29.01
N TYR A 352 -7.21 3.04 29.07
CA TYR A 352 -8.43 2.43 29.60
C TYR A 352 -8.33 2.09 31.09
N GLY A 353 -7.25 2.48 31.76
CA GLY A 353 -7.05 2.19 33.19
C GLY A 353 -6.92 0.69 33.49
N GLY A 354 -6.42 -0.09 32.54
CA GLY A 354 -6.24 -1.53 32.69
C GLY A 354 -7.52 -2.34 32.61
N CYS A 355 -8.64 -1.76 32.16
CA CYS A 355 -9.94 -2.45 32.11
C CYS A 355 -10.42 -2.65 30.68
N CYS A 356 -11.04 -3.81 30.44
CA CYS A 356 -11.76 -4.07 29.20
C CYS A 356 -12.87 -3.04 29.00
N ALA A 357 -12.87 -2.39 27.83
CA ALA A 357 -13.81 -1.32 27.48
C ALA A 357 -15.29 -1.76 27.51
N ILE A 358 -15.56 -3.06 27.31
CA ILE A 358 -16.92 -3.61 27.25
C ILE A 358 -17.33 -4.25 28.58
N SER A 359 -16.55 -5.22 29.07
CA SER A 359 -16.92 -6.00 30.26
C SER A 359 -16.54 -5.31 31.56
N GLY A 360 -15.54 -4.42 31.53
CA GLY A 360 -14.90 -3.86 32.73
C GLY A 360 -13.91 -4.82 33.40
N CYS A 361 -13.59 -5.97 32.79
CA CYS A 361 -12.61 -6.92 33.32
C CYS A 361 -11.22 -6.26 33.40
N ASP A 362 -10.59 -6.33 34.57
CA ASP A 362 -9.32 -5.69 34.94
C ASP A 362 -8.14 -6.68 34.99
N VAL A 363 -8.37 -7.94 34.63
CA VAL A 363 -7.32 -8.97 34.58
C VAL A 363 -6.47 -8.75 33.32
N GLU A 364 -5.35 -8.03 33.45
CA GLU A 364 -4.52 -7.62 32.30
C GLU A 364 -4.10 -8.78 31.38
N ALA A 365 -3.87 -9.97 31.95
CA ALA A 365 -3.45 -11.16 31.21
C ALA A 365 -4.46 -11.61 30.15
N VAL A 366 -5.75 -11.27 30.30
CA VAL A 366 -6.79 -11.59 29.32
C VAL A 366 -7.11 -10.41 28.39
N LEU A 367 -6.44 -9.26 28.58
CA LEU A 367 -6.66 -8.06 27.79
C LEU A 367 -5.77 -8.01 26.54
N GLN A 368 -6.41 -7.66 25.44
CA GLN A 368 -5.83 -7.52 24.13
C GLN A 368 -6.10 -6.12 23.58
N ALA A 369 -5.13 -5.61 22.85
CA ALA A 369 -5.25 -4.38 22.10
C ALA A 369 -5.93 -4.68 20.76
N ALA A 370 -7.22 -4.35 20.68
CA ALA A 370 -8.00 -4.48 19.47
C ALA A 370 -7.88 -3.20 18.65
N HIS A 371 -7.43 -3.32 17.41
CA HIS A 371 -7.47 -2.21 16.46
C HIS A 371 -8.91 -2.03 15.95
N ILE A 372 -9.37 -0.78 15.87
CA ILE A 372 -10.69 -0.46 15.29
C ILE A 372 -10.58 -0.46 13.76
N ASP A 373 -9.72 0.39 13.21
CA ASP A 373 -9.19 0.22 11.86
C ASP A 373 -7.92 -0.65 11.98
N PRO A 374 -7.73 -1.72 11.19
CA PRO A 374 -6.64 -2.66 11.43
C PRO A 374 -5.21 -2.05 11.28
N TYR A 375 -4.17 -2.82 11.63
CA TYR A 375 -2.76 -2.38 11.64
C TYR A 375 -2.07 -2.21 10.28
N ASN A 376 -1.50 -1.03 10.02
CA ASN A 376 -0.91 -0.60 8.75
C ASN A 376 0.44 0.12 8.91
N GLY A 377 1.27 -0.36 9.83
CA GLY A 377 2.46 0.36 10.25
C GLY A 377 2.23 1.32 11.42
N PRO A 378 3.26 2.07 11.85
CA PRO A 378 3.25 2.81 13.12
C PRO A 378 2.13 3.85 13.25
N ALA A 379 1.66 4.43 12.14
CA ALA A 379 0.64 5.47 12.13
C ALA A 379 -0.76 4.99 12.59
N THR A 380 -1.06 3.68 12.51
CA THR A 380 -2.32 3.10 13.00
C THR A 380 -2.27 2.70 14.47
N ASN A 381 -1.07 2.73 15.09
CA ASN A 381 -0.87 2.46 16.51
C ASN A 381 -1.14 3.69 17.37
N ARG A 382 -2.32 4.30 17.16
CA ARG A 382 -2.83 5.44 17.96
C ARG A 382 -3.93 4.94 18.89
N VAL A 383 -3.92 5.39 20.14
CA VAL A 383 -4.89 4.97 21.17
C VAL A 383 -6.34 5.15 20.72
N THR A 384 -6.66 6.24 20.01
CA THR A 384 -8.00 6.51 19.47
C THR A 384 -8.47 5.52 18.40
N ASN A 385 -7.54 4.75 17.83
CA ASN A 385 -7.81 3.66 16.88
C ASN A 385 -7.82 2.28 17.58
N GLY A 386 -7.96 2.25 18.90
CA GLY A 386 -7.91 1.01 19.66
C GLY A 386 -8.95 0.91 20.75
N LEU A 387 -9.38 -0.33 20.98
CA LEU A 387 -10.15 -0.74 22.14
C LEU A 387 -9.30 -1.71 22.95
N LEU A 388 -9.28 -1.56 24.27
CA LEU A 388 -8.74 -2.60 25.14
C LEU A 388 -9.86 -3.57 25.45
N LEU A 389 -9.77 -4.81 24.97
CA LEU A 389 -10.84 -5.79 25.10
C LEU A 389 -10.33 -7.08 25.73
N ARG A 390 -11.21 -7.78 26.43
CA ARG A 390 -10.95 -9.17 26.81
C ARG A 390 -10.85 -10.03 25.54
N ALA A 391 -9.99 -11.04 25.54
CA ALA A 391 -9.65 -11.80 24.34
C ALA A 391 -10.85 -12.41 23.58
N ASP A 392 -11.86 -12.89 24.29
CA ASP A 392 -13.11 -13.37 23.68
C ASP A 392 -13.89 -12.23 23.00
N LEU A 393 -14.01 -11.07 23.64
CA LEU A 393 -14.69 -9.90 23.09
C LEU A 393 -13.92 -9.29 21.93
N HIS A 394 -12.59 -9.27 21.97
CA HIS A 394 -11.75 -8.89 20.83
C HIS A 394 -12.02 -9.81 19.63
N ASN A 395 -12.02 -11.13 19.86
CA ASN A 395 -12.32 -12.11 18.84
C ASN A 395 -13.73 -11.97 18.23
N LEU A 396 -14.73 -11.62 19.03
CA LEU A 396 -16.08 -11.34 18.54
C LEU A 396 -16.15 -10.01 17.79
N PHE A 397 -15.40 -9.01 18.25
CA PHE A 397 -15.33 -7.69 17.63
C PHE A 397 -14.72 -7.80 16.23
N ASP A 398 -13.55 -8.42 16.10
CA ASP A 398 -12.86 -8.63 14.82
C ASP A 398 -13.68 -9.45 13.82
N ARG A 399 -14.56 -10.34 14.31
CA ARG A 399 -15.47 -11.15 13.49
C ARG A 399 -16.79 -10.45 13.19
N GLY A 400 -17.01 -9.23 13.70
CA GLY A 400 -18.25 -8.47 13.52
C GLY A 400 -19.46 -9.04 14.26
N LEU A 401 -19.25 -10.01 15.16
CA LEU A 401 -20.29 -10.62 15.98
C LEU A 401 -20.73 -9.69 17.12
N ILE A 402 -19.84 -8.78 17.52
CA ILE A 402 -20.18 -7.59 18.30
C ILE A 402 -19.63 -6.33 17.61
N TRP A 403 -20.30 -5.21 17.80
CA TRP A 403 -19.80 -3.91 17.33
C TRP A 403 -20.20 -2.79 18.28
N ILE A 404 -19.59 -1.61 18.13
CA ILE A 404 -19.94 -0.41 18.89
C ILE A 404 -20.70 0.55 17.97
N ASP A 405 -21.88 1.00 18.38
CA ASP A 405 -22.67 1.96 17.62
C ASP A 405 -22.21 3.42 17.82
N GLY A 406 -22.77 4.35 17.04
CA GLY A 406 -22.41 5.77 17.09
C GLY A 406 -22.69 6.48 18.43
N SER A 407 -23.42 5.82 19.32
CA SER A 407 -23.70 6.28 20.69
C SER A 407 -22.78 5.62 21.73
N TYR A 408 -21.72 4.92 21.28
CA TYR A 408 -20.83 4.10 22.10
C TYR A 408 -21.55 3.01 22.89
N ARG A 409 -22.55 2.38 22.29
CA ARG A 409 -23.20 1.20 22.86
C ARG A 409 -22.75 -0.05 22.12
N VAL A 410 -22.45 -1.08 22.90
CA VAL A 410 -22.18 -2.41 22.40
C VAL A 410 -23.45 -2.96 21.79
N ARG A 411 -23.30 -3.63 20.66
CA ARG A 411 -24.34 -4.35 19.98
C ARG A 411 -23.88 -5.76 19.70
N VAL A 412 -24.79 -6.71 19.84
CA VAL A 412 -24.52 -8.14 19.70
C VAL A 412 -25.39 -8.69 18.56
N ALA A 413 -24.81 -9.54 17.72
CA ALA A 413 -25.55 -10.20 16.65
C ALA A 413 -26.64 -11.16 17.21
N GLU A 414 -27.72 -11.36 16.43
CA GLU A 414 -28.78 -12.32 16.75
C GLU A 414 -28.20 -13.75 16.87
N GLY A 415 -28.70 -14.56 17.84
CA GLY A 415 -28.26 -15.94 18.06
C GLY A 415 -27.06 -16.12 19.00
N LEU A 416 -26.57 -15.04 19.63
CA LEU A 416 -25.52 -15.09 20.65
C LEU A 416 -26.11 -14.91 22.06
N ASP A 417 -27.03 -15.80 22.45
CA ASP A 417 -27.79 -15.70 23.70
C ASP A 417 -26.89 -15.55 24.94
N HIS A 418 -25.75 -16.25 24.95
CA HIS A 418 -24.75 -16.18 26.01
C HIS A 418 -24.16 -14.77 26.21
N TYR A 419 -24.17 -13.92 25.18
CA TYR A 419 -23.64 -12.56 25.21
C TYR A 419 -24.74 -11.49 25.18
N SER A 420 -26.01 -11.87 25.22
CA SER A 420 -27.16 -10.97 25.10
C SER A 420 -27.16 -9.84 26.13
N GLU A 421 -26.66 -10.09 27.34
CA GLU A 421 -26.53 -9.09 28.41
C GLU A 421 -25.56 -7.94 28.07
N LEU A 422 -24.70 -8.13 27.06
CA LEU A 422 -23.80 -7.09 26.56
C LEU A 422 -24.47 -6.15 25.57
N ASP A 423 -25.59 -6.55 24.94
CA ASP A 423 -26.28 -5.71 23.97
C ASP A 423 -26.88 -4.45 24.64
N GLY A 424 -26.64 -3.30 24.02
CA GLY A 424 -27.03 -2.00 24.55
C GLY A 424 -26.13 -1.45 25.67
N ARG A 425 -25.18 -2.25 26.20
CA ARG A 425 -24.25 -1.81 27.25
C ARG A 425 -23.41 -0.64 26.76
N ARG A 426 -23.23 0.38 27.60
CA ARG A 426 -22.41 1.55 27.25
C ARG A 426 -20.93 1.21 27.41
N LEU A 427 -20.13 1.53 26.39
CA LEU A 427 -18.69 1.35 26.40
C LEU A 427 -18.06 2.21 27.51
N GLN A 428 -17.11 1.64 28.25
CA GLN A 428 -16.24 2.41 29.12
C GLN A 428 -15.27 3.20 28.25
N LEU A 429 -15.41 4.52 28.29
CA LEU A 429 -14.63 5.42 27.46
C LEU A 429 -13.39 5.89 28.22
N PRO A 430 -12.22 5.93 27.56
CA PRO A 430 -11.03 6.57 28.11
C PRO A 430 -11.23 8.10 28.12
N PRO A 431 -10.27 8.88 28.67
CA PRO A 431 -10.31 10.33 28.66
C PRO A 431 -10.57 10.91 27.25
N PRO A 432 -11.19 12.09 27.13
CA PRO A 432 -11.66 12.65 25.86
C PRO A 432 -10.66 12.58 24.69
N GLN A 433 -9.38 12.84 24.95
CA GLN A 433 -8.30 12.82 23.95
C GLN A 433 -7.96 11.42 23.41
N HIS A 434 -8.36 10.37 24.12
CA HIS A 434 -8.07 8.97 23.79
C HIS A 434 -9.31 8.19 23.38
N ARG A 435 -10.48 8.85 23.31
CA ARG A 435 -11.73 8.18 22.95
C ARG A 435 -11.62 7.52 21.58
N PRO A 436 -12.21 6.32 21.43
CA PRO A 436 -12.34 5.67 20.14
C PRO A 436 -12.91 6.59 19.08
N ASP A 437 -12.31 6.58 17.90
CA ASP A 437 -12.82 7.34 16.76
C ASP A 437 -14.20 6.80 16.35
N LYS A 438 -15.23 7.65 16.46
CA LYS A 438 -16.62 7.28 16.14
C LYS A 438 -16.79 6.86 14.68
N GLU A 439 -16.10 7.52 13.77
CA GLU A 439 -16.19 7.18 12.35
C GLU A 439 -15.54 5.82 12.08
N ALA A 440 -14.45 5.50 12.78
CA ALA A 440 -13.81 4.19 12.71
C ALA A 440 -14.74 3.09 13.24
N LEU A 441 -15.40 3.30 14.38
CA LEU A 441 -16.39 2.34 14.91
C LEU A 441 -17.58 2.13 13.96
N LEU A 442 -18.08 3.21 13.34
CA LEU A 442 -19.17 3.12 12.36
C LEU A 442 -18.74 2.42 11.07
N ARG A 443 -17.49 2.60 10.61
CA ARG A 443 -16.93 1.84 9.48
C ARG A 443 -16.82 0.36 9.82
N HIS A 444 -16.23 0.03 10.97
CA HIS A 444 -16.11 -1.34 11.45
C HIS A 444 -17.46 -2.09 11.44
N ARG A 445 -18.54 -1.44 11.89
CA ARG A 445 -19.90 -2.02 11.80
C ARG A 445 -20.29 -2.35 10.36
N ARG A 446 -20.11 -1.42 9.42
CA ARG A 446 -20.53 -1.62 8.02
C ARG A 446 -19.73 -2.73 7.35
N ASP A 447 -18.44 -2.75 7.61
CA ASP A 447 -17.50 -3.55 6.84
C ASP A 447 -17.39 -4.99 7.39
N VAL A 448 -17.66 -5.19 8.69
CA VAL A 448 -17.52 -6.49 9.37
C VAL A 448 -18.84 -7.04 9.92
N ALA A 449 -19.67 -6.23 10.57
CA ALA A 449 -20.92 -6.70 11.21
C ALA A 449 -22.16 -6.70 10.29
N GLY A 450 -22.19 -5.83 9.28
CA GLY A 450 -23.34 -5.65 8.37
C GLY A 450 -23.67 -6.85 7.48
N ASP A 451 -22.72 -7.76 7.26
CA ASP A 451 -22.86 -8.93 6.38
C ASP A 451 -23.47 -10.16 7.09
N LEU A 452 -23.59 -10.14 8.43
CA LEU A 452 -24.00 -11.29 9.25
C LEU A 452 -25.50 -11.31 9.61
N SER A 453 -26.19 -10.17 9.66
CA SER A 453 -27.64 -10.09 9.98
C SER A 453 -28.53 -10.81 8.95
N ALA A 454 -27.99 -11.14 7.77
CA ALA A 454 -28.67 -11.93 6.74
C ALA A 454 -28.47 -13.46 6.88
N ARG A 455 -27.50 -13.94 7.67
CA ARG A 455 -27.09 -15.36 7.66
C ARG A 455 -27.63 -16.20 8.83
N TRP A 456 -28.22 -15.58 9.86
CA TRP A 456 -28.69 -16.26 11.09
C TRP A 456 -30.22 -16.34 11.27
N ARG A 457 -31.00 -15.98 10.25
CA ARG A 457 -32.48 -16.20 10.21
C ARG A 457 -32.88 -17.54 9.56
N ALA A 458 -31.94 -18.45 9.36
CA ALA A 458 -32.16 -19.84 8.98
C ALA A 458 -31.66 -20.72 10.13
#